data_AF-A0A7X7YW19-F1
#
_entry.id   AF-A0A7X7YW19-F1
#
_cell.length_a   1.000
_cell.length_b   1.000
_cell.length_c   1.000
_cell.angle_alpha   90.00
_cell.angle_beta   90.00
_cell.angle_gamma   90.00
#
_symmetry.space_group_name_H-M   'P 1'
#
loop_
_entity.id
_entity.type
_entity.pdbx_description
1 polymer ?
#
loop_
_entity_poly.entity_id
_entity_poly.type
_entity_poly.pdbx_seq_one_letter_code
_entity_poly.pdbx_strand_id
1 'polypeptide(L)'
;MMKNDSLSRRSFLFRGAAAVGAAAAWPAIVPSTVFGAAAPSNRITLGMIGMGLQMGGHFQGMLNRKDVQILAVCDVDKRKRESAKSQAERAYAGQTDSGTYKGCDAYLEYEEVCARPDIDAVMIVTPDHWHAMCSLAAIKAGKDVFCQKPMTLTIR
;
A
#
# COMPACT_ATOMS: atom_id res chain seq x y z
N MET A 1 2.49 -61.41 -20.71
CA MET A 1 1.06 -61.09 -20.90
C MET A 1 0.84 -59.65 -20.45
N MET A 2 0.84 -58.70 -21.39
CA MET A 2 0.71 -57.26 -21.09
C MET A 2 -0.78 -56.91 -21.00
N LYS A 3 -1.24 -56.42 -19.84
CA LYS A 3 -2.60 -55.88 -19.68
C LYS A 3 -2.64 -54.49 -20.32
N ASN A 4 -3.48 -54.32 -21.34
CA ASN A 4 -3.81 -53.00 -21.88
C ASN A 4 -4.84 -52.35 -20.95
N ASP A 5 -4.41 -51.36 -20.16
CA ASP A 5 -5.30 -50.51 -19.38
C ASP A 5 -5.93 -49.44 -20.29
N SER A 6 -7.00 -49.81 -21.00
CA SER A 6 -7.75 -48.87 -21.82
C SER A 6 -8.52 -47.87 -20.94
N LEU A 7 -8.18 -46.58 -21.03
CA LEU A 7 -8.92 -45.49 -20.39
C LEU A 7 -10.39 -45.50 -20.85
N SER A 8 -11.30 -45.90 -19.96
CA SER A 8 -12.74 -45.85 -20.20
C SER A 8 -13.23 -44.39 -20.24
N ARG A 9 -14.16 -44.07 -21.15
CA ARG A 9 -14.82 -42.74 -21.21
C ARG A 9 -15.37 -42.30 -19.85
N ARG A 10 -15.87 -43.26 -19.04
CA ARG A 10 -16.40 -43.00 -17.71
C ARG A 10 -15.29 -42.61 -16.72
N SER A 11 -14.13 -43.27 -16.78
CA SER A 11 -12.99 -42.90 -15.94
C SER A 11 -12.35 -41.59 -16.40
N PHE A 12 -12.38 -41.28 -17.70
CA PHE A 12 -11.93 -40.00 -18.24
C PHE A 12 -12.82 -38.83 -17.78
N LEU A 13 -14.15 -38.96 -17.91
CA LEU A 13 -15.09 -37.93 -17.44
C LEU A 13 -15.03 -37.75 -15.93
N PHE A 14 -14.93 -38.84 -15.16
CA PHE A 14 -14.85 -38.76 -13.70
C PHE A 14 -13.54 -38.13 -13.23
N ARG A 15 -12.40 -38.49 -13.84
CA ARG A 15 -11.09 -37.89 -13.53
C ARG A 15 -10.97 -36.44 -14.03
N GLY A 16 -11.54 -36.13 -15.20
CA GLY A 16 -11.60 -34.77 -15.74
C GLY A 16 -12.45 -33.84 -14.89
N ALA A 17 -13.63 -34.28 -14.45
CA ALA A 17 -14.49 -33.51 -13.54
C ALA A 17 -13.83 -33.27 -12.17
N ALA A 18 -13.13 -34.27 -11.62
CA ALA A 18 -12.38 -34.11 -10.37
C ALA A 18 -11.20 -33.13 -10.51
N ALA A 19 -10.47 -33.17 -11.62
CA ALA A 19 -9.36 -32.25 -11.89
C ALA A 19 -9.84 -30.80 -12.09
N VAL A 20 -10.94 -30.60 -12.82
CA VAL A 20 -11.53 -29.26 -13.02
C VAL A 20 -12.14 -28.72 -11.72
N GLY A 21 -12.82 -29.56 -10.94
CA GLY A 21 -13.35 -29.18 -9.62
C GLY A 21 -12.25 -28.78 -8.63
N ALA A 22 -11.13 -29.51 -8.61
CA ALA A 22 -9.97 -29.17 -7.78
C ALA A 22 -9.28 -27.88 -8.24
N ALA A 23 -9.12 -27.66 -9.55
CA ALA A 23 -8.50 -26.45 -10.09
C ALA A 23 -9.37 -25.19 -9.89
N ALA A 24 -10.70 -25.32 -9.99
CA ALA A 24 -11.63 -24.20 -9.78
C ALA A 24 -11.85 -23.86 -8.30
N ALA A 25 -11.74 -24.85 -7.40
CA ALA A 25 -11.85 -24.63 -5.96
C ALA A 25 -10.52 -24.21 -5.29
N TRP A 26 -9.39 -24.34 -5.99
CA TRP A 26 -8.06 -24.04 -5.47
C TRP A 26 -7.92 -22.63 -4.87
N PRO A 27 -8.41 -21.54 -5.51
CA PRO A 27 -8.31 -20.20 -4.93
C PRO A 27 -9.16 -20.00 -3.68
N ALA A 28 -10.20 -20.82 -3.48
CA ALA A 28 -11.09 -20.73 -2.32
C ALA A 28 -10.56 -21.48 -1.09
N ILE A 29 -9.66 -22.44 -1.30
CA ILE A 29 -9.12 -23.30 -0.23
C ILE A 29 -7.71 -22.85 0.19
N VAL A 30 -6.93 -22.28 -0.73
CA VAL A 30 -5.57 -21.83 -0.44
C VAL A 30 -5.58 -20.39 0.11
N PRO A 31 -5.06 -20.17 1.34
CA PRO A 31 -5.01 -18.83 1.92
C PRO A 31 -4.19 -17.85 1.07
N SER A 32 -4.63 -16.59 1.01
CA SER A 32 -3.94 -15.51 0.27
C SER A 32 -2.50 -15.25 0.76
N THR A 33 -2.17 -15.68 1.98
CA THR A 33 -0.81 -15.64 2.53
C THR A 33 0.17 -16.51 1.74
N VAL A 34 -0.28 -17.62 1.14
CA VAL A 34 0.54 -18.49 0.28
C VAL A 34 0.91 -17.77 -1.03
N PHE A 35 0.06 -16.86 -1.49
CA PHE A 35 0.32 -15.99 -2.65
C PHE A 35 1.04 -14.68 -2.28
N GLY A 36 1.52 -14.55 -1.04
CA GLY A 36 2.25 -13.37 -0.61
C GLY A 36 1.36 -12.13 -0.47
N ALA A 37 0.15 -12.25 0.08
CA ALA A 37 -0.73 -11.10 0.32
C ALA A 37 -0.08 -9.94 1.09
N ALA A 38 0.97 -10.19 1.89
CA ALA A 38 1.76 -9.16 2.59
C ALA A 38 3.19 -9.00 2.05
N ALA A 39 3.48 -9.57 0.88
CA ALA A 39 4.77 -9.43 0.20
C ALA A 39 4.99 -7.95 -0.15
N PRO A 40 6.25 -7.45 -0.09
CA PRO A 40 6.54 -6.04 -0.37
C PRO A 40 6.00 -5.54 -1.71
N SER A 41 5.99 -6.39 -2.74
CA SER A 41 5.48 -6.06 -4.08
C SER A 41 3.97 -5.87 -4.17
N ASN A 42 3.22 -6.33 -3.16
CA ASN A 42 1.75 -6.25 -3.11
C ASN A 42 1.27 -5.14 -2.16
N ARG A 43 2.17 -4.39 -1.53
CA ARG A 43 1.81 -3.27 -0.65
C ARG A 43 1.68 -1.99 -1.46
N ILE A 44 0.69 -1.18 -1.11
CA ILE A 44 0.55 0.18 -1.63
C ILE A 44 1.62 1.06 -0.97
N THR A 45 2.47 1.69 -1.75
CA THR A 45 3.45 2.64 -1.24
C THR A 45 2.83 4.04 -1.09
N LEU A 46 3.02 4.65 0.08
CA LEU A 46 2.28 5.83 0.49
C LEU A 46 3.21 7.00 0.84
N GLY A 47 2.91 8.17 0.28
CA GLY A 47 3.43 9.46 0.70
C GLY A 47 2.46 10.20 1.62
N MET A 48 2.95 10.69 2.76
CA MET A 48 2.14 11.40 3.76
C MET A 48 2.42 12.90 3.71
N ILE A 49 1.47 13.72 3.26
CA ILE A 49 1.64 15.16 3.06
C ILE A 49 0.84 15.93 4.12
N GLY A 50 1.56 16.69 4.96
CA GLY A 50 1.03 17.41 6.12
C GLY A 50 1.05 16.55 7.38
N MET A 51 1.98 16.80 8.30
CA MET A 51 2.17 16.04 9.55
C MET A 51 1.60 16.77 10.77
N GLY A 52 0.41 17.36 10.60
CA GLY A 52 -0.35 18.02 11.67
C GLY A 52 -1.07 17.06 12.61
N LEU A 53 -1.84 17.61 13.56
CA LEU A 53 -2.57 16.82 14.57
C LEU A 53 -3.50 15.78 13.95
N GLN A 54 -4.28 16.18 12.93
CA GLN A 54 -5.22 15.29 12.26
C GLN A 54 -4.52 14.14 11.53
N MET A 55 -3.29 14.36 11.06
CA MET A 55 -2.49 13.32 10.42
C MET A 55 -2.04 12.25 11.41
N GLY A 56 -1.91 12.55 12.71
CA GLY A 56 -1.45 11.59 13.71
C GLY A 56 -2.27 10.29 13.75
N GLY A 57 -3.61 10.40 13.73
CA GLY A 57 -4.49 9.23 13.72
C GLY A 57 -4.39 8.42 12.43
N HIS A 58 -4.34 9.10 11.27
CA HIS A 58 -4.16 8.46 9.97
C HIS A 58 -2.81 7.77 9.84
N PHE A 59 -1.75 8.44 10.30
CA PHE A 59 -0.39 7.94 10.28
C PHE A 59 -0.24 6.67 11.12
N GLN A 60 -0.73 6.66 12.35
CA GLN A 60 -0.74 5.45 13.18
C GLN A 60 -1.63 4.35 12.58
N GLY A 61 -2.76 4.72 11.97
CA GLY A 61 -3.59 3.77 11.23
C GLY A 61 -2.83 3.09 10.11
N MET A 62 -2.10 3.85 9.30
CA MET A 62 -1.32 3.32 8.16
C MET A 62 -0.10 2.50 8.60
N LEU A 63 0.62 2.89 9.66
CA LEU A 63 1.75 2.10 10.19
C LEU A 63 1.35 0.68 10.64
N ASN A 64 0.10 0.51 11.07
CA ASN A 64 -0.41 -0.78 11.55
C ASN A 64 -1.01 -1.66 10.44
N ARG A 65 -1.00 -1.17 9.20
CA ARG A 65 -1.49 -1.92 8.03
C ARG A 65 -0.35 -2.71 7.39
N LYS A 66 -0.63 -3.97 7.06
CA LYS A 66 0.35 -4.87 6.40
C LYS A 66 0.37 -4.74 4.88
N ASP A 67 -0.67 -4.14 4.31
CA ASP A 67 -0.88 -3.92 2.88
C ASP A 67 -0.49 -2.51 2.43
N VAL A 68 0.09 -1.70 3.33
CA VAL A 68 0.55 -0.33 3.04
C VAL A 68 1.99 -0.19 3.55
N GLN A 69 2.80 0.59 2.83
CA GLN A 69 4.15 0.96 3.25
C GLN A 69 4.35 2.47 3.09
N ILE A 70 4.58 3.18 4.20
CA ILE A 70 4.92 4.61 4.16
C ILE A 70 6.38 4.76 3.73
N LEU A 71 6.62 5.45 2.62
CA LEU A 71 7.97 5.71 2.07
C LEU A 71 8.41 7.17 2.20
N ALA A 72 7.46 8.09 2.35
CA ALA A 72 7.76 9.51 2.46
C ALA A 72 6.81 10.21 3.43
N VAL A 73 7.34 11.18 4.18
CA VAL A 73 6.59 12.15 4.97
C VAL A 73 6.98 13.56 4.57
N CYS A 74 6.02 14.48 4.56
CA CYS A 74 6.23 15.85 4.10
C CYS A 74 5.53 16.84 5.04
N ASP A 75 6.27 17.86 5.48
CA ASP A 75 5.71 18.99 6.23
C ASP A 75 6.70 20.16 6.19
N VAL A 76 6.20 21.40 6.17
CA VAL A 76 7.04 22.60 6.23
C VAL A 76 7.79 22.72 7.57
N ASP A 77 7.19 22.25 8.66
CA ASP A 77 7.81 22.19 9.99
C ASP A 77 8.77 20.99 10.05
N LYS A 78 10.07 21.30 10.06
CA LYS A 78 11.16 20.31 10.14
C LYS A 78 10.97 19.36 11.32
N ARG A 79 10.54 19.84 12.49
CA ARG A 79 10.39 18.98 13.67
C ARG A 79 9.30 17.93 13.45
N LYS A 80 8.21 18.29 12.80
CA LYS A 80 7.10 17.36 12.51
C LYS A 80 7.52 16.30 11.50
N ARG A 81 8.10 16.69 10.36
CA ARG A 81 8.52 15.70 9.33
C ARG A 81 9.62 14.77 9.83
N GLU A 82 10.60 15.26 10.58
CA GLU A 82 11.68 14.41 11.13
C GLU A 82 11.16 13.49 12.25
N SER A 83 10.25 13.99 13.10
CA SER A 83 9.60 13.16 14.11
C SER A 83 8.74 12.06 13.48
N ALA A 84 7.97 12.38 12.43
CA ALA A 84 7.19 11.41 11.69
C ALA A 84 8.07 10.35 11.03
N LYS A 85 9.16 10.75 10.36
CA LYS A 85 10.15 9.83 9.80
C LYS A 85 10.69 8.88 10.87
N SER A 86 11.15 9.41 12.00
CA SER A 86 11.68 8.60 13.09
C SER A 86 10.65 7.63 13.66
N GLN A 87 9.38 8.03 13.74
CA GLN A 87 8.28 7.15 14.17
C GLN A 87 8.03 6.02 13.16
N ALA A 88 7.97 6.32 11.86
CA ALA A 88 7.83 5.31 10.82
C ALA A 88 9.00 4.31 10.85
N GLU A 89 10.23 4.81 10.87
CA GLU A 89 11.42 3.97 10.90
C GLU A 89 11.46 3.09 12.15
N ARG A 90 11.10 3.61 13.33
CA ARG A 90 11.00 2.82 14.56
C ARG A 90 9.92 1.73 14.46
N ALA A 91 8.75 2.07 13.92
CA ALA A 91 7.64 1.12 13.78
C ALA A 91 8.01 -0.04 12.85
N TYR A 92 8.72 0.24 11.76
CA TYR A 92 9.18 -0.80 10.83
C TYR A 92 10.42 -1.55 11.32
N ALA A 93 11.32 -0.89 12.05
CA ALA A 93 12.47 -1.55 12.67
C ALA A 93 12.06 -2.63 13.68
N GLY A 94 10.94 -2.44 14.40
CA GLY A 94 10.36 -3.47 15.26
C GLY A 94 9.79 -4.69 14.51
N GLN A 95 9.74 -4.63 13.17
CA GLN A 95 9.25 -5.70 12.29
C GLN A 95 10.38 -6.36 11.51
N THR A 96 11.63 -5.89 11.66
CA THR A 96 12.81 -6.46 10.99
C THR A 96 13.69 -7.21 11.99
N ASP A 97 14.33 -8.29 11.55
CA ASP A 97 15.25 -9.07 12.40
C ASP A 97 16.48 -8.25 12.82
N SER A 98 16.87 -7.27 12.00
CA SER A 98 18.00 -6.36 12.30
C SER A 98 17.69 -5.34 13.39
N GLY A 99 16.42 -5.19 13.80
CA GLY A 99 15.98 -4.15 14.73
C GLY A 99 16.20 -2.72 14.23
N THR A 100 16.48 -2.56 12.93
CA THR A 100 16.79 -1.28 12.28
C THR A 100 16.08 -1.21 10.94
N TYR A 101 15.62 -0.01 10.57
CA TYR A 101 14.96 0.24 9.30
C TYR A 101 15.26 1.67 8.83
N LYS A 102 15.56 1.81 7.55
CA LYS A 102 15.77 3.10 6.88
C LYS A 102 15.12 3.04 5.50
N GLY A 103 13.91 3.56 5.41
CA GLY A 103 13.11 3.52 4.18
C GLY A 103 12.00 4.56 4.14
N CYS A 104 11.98 5.51 5.08
CA CYS A 104 11.08 6.64 5.06
C CYS A 104 11.90 7.92 4.91
N ASP A 105 11.65 8.67 3.84
CA ASP A 105 12.32 9.96 3.62
C ASP A 105 11.45 11.12 4.09
N ALA A 106 12.08 12.23 4.46
CA ALA A 106 11.41 13.43 4.94
C ALA A 106 11.62 14.57 3.94
N TYR A 107 10.52 15.17 3.48
CA TYR A 107 10.52 16.21 2.46
C TYR A 107 9.96 17.52 3.00
N LEU A 108 10.48 18.63 2.47
CA LEU A 108 9.91 19.95 2.71
C LEU A 108 8.77 20.24 1.72
N GLU A 109 9.04 19.97 0.45
CA GLU A 109 8.13 20.27 -0.67
C GLU A 109 7.32 19.02 -1.05
N TYR A 110 6.01 19.17 -1.22
CA TYR A 110 5.13 18.04 -1.51
C TYR A 110 5.28 17.55 -2.96
N GLU A 111 5.74 18.42 -3.86
CA GLU A 111 6.05 18.10 -5.25
C GLU A 111 7.17 17.05 -5.36
N GLU A 112 8.15 17.06 -4.45
CA GLU A 112 9.22 16.05 -4.40
C GLU A 112 8.65 14.67 -4.05
N VAL A 113 7.67 14.61 -3.15
CA VAL A 113 6.94 13.37 -2.85
C VAL A 113 6.13 12.91 -4.06
N CYS A 114 5.46 13.84 -4.75
CA CYS A 114 4.67 13.50 -5.94
C CYS A 114 5.54 13.02 -7.10
N ALA A 115 6.77 13.53 -7.23
CA ALA A 115 7.70 13.15 -8.30
C ALA A 115 8.33 11.76 -8.11
N ARG A 116 8.22 11.17 -6.92
CA ARG A 116 8.80 9.85 -6.63
C ARG A 116 8.12 8.74 -7.44
N PRO A 117 8.86 7.97 -8.27
CA PRO A 117 8.26 6.91 -9.09
C PRO A 117 7.84 5.69 -8.27
N ASP A 118 8.38 5.54 -7.06
CA ASP A 118 8.14 4.41 -6.16
C ASP A 118 6.97 4.64 -5.19
N ILE A 119 6.25 5.76 -5.30
CA ILE A 119 5.04 6.06 -4.53
C ILE A 119 3.81 5.84 -5.40
N ASP A 120 2.89 4.99 -4.95
CA ASP A 120 1.63 4.71 -5.63
C ASP A 120 0.57 5.77 -5.33
N ALA A 121 0.44 6.13 -4.05
CA ALA A 121 -0.60 7.02 -3.56
C ALA A 121 -0.06 8.08 -2.58
N VAL A 122 -0.81 9.17 -2.43
CA VAL A 122 -0.55 10.18 -1.40
C VAL A 122 -1.77 10.41 -0.51
N MET A 123 -1.50 10.66 0.77
CA MET A 123 -2.48 11.07 1.75
C MET A 123 -2.23 12.52 2.16
N ILE A 124 -3.17 13.40 1.84
CA ILE A 124 -3.06 14.85 2.02
C ILE A 124 -3.90 15.27 3.23
N VAL A 125 -3.23 15.72 4.29
CA VAL A 125 -3.83 16.20 5.54
C VAL A 125 -3.17 17.52 5.94
N THR A 126 -3.06 18.42 4.97
CA THR A 126 -2.62 19.81 5.16
C THR A 126 -3.78 20.67 5.67
N PRO A 127 -3.56 21.97 5.98
CA PRO A 127 -4.67 22.91 6.09
C PRO A 127 -5.49 22.97 4.80
N ASP A 128 -6.79 23.20 4.94
CA ASP A 128 -7.80 23.21 3.87
C ASP A 128 -7.45 24.02 2.61
N HIS A 129 -6.81 25.18 2.75
CA HIS A 129 -6.39 26.02 1.63
C HIS A 129 -5.25 25.41 0.77
N TRP A 130 -4.56 24.37 1.24
CA TRP A 130 -3.52 23.66 0.49
C TRP A 130 -4.02 22.38 -0.19
N HIS A 131 -5.16 21.83 0.22
CA HIS A 131 -5.68 20.56 -0.27
C HIS A 131 -5.76 20.48 -1.79
N ALA A 132 -6.34 21.50 -2.43
CA ALA A 132 -6.53 21.53 -3.88
C ALA A 132 -5.18 21.54 -4.64
N MET A 133 -4.21 22.33 -4.17
CA MET A 133 -2.90 22.44 -4.83
C MET A 133 -2.10 21.14 -4.71
N CYS A 134 -2.01 20.57 -3.50
CA CYS A 134 -1.33 19.29 -3.28
C CYS A 134 -1.99 18.16 -4.07
N SER A 135 -3.32 18.11 -4.08
CA SER A 135 -4.06 17.07 -4.81
C SER A 135 -3.84 17.19 -6.31
N LEU A 136 -3.87 18.40 -6.86
CA LEU A 136 -3.64 18.62 -8.28
C LEU A 136 -2.22 18.21 -8.70
N ALA A 137 -1.20 18.52 -7.88
CA ALA A 137 0.17 18.10 -8.15
C ALA A 137 0.32 16.57 -8.15
N ALA A 138 -0.28 15.90 -7.17
CA ALA A 138 -0.26 14.45 -7.07
C ALA A 138 -0.98 13.77 -8.25
N ILE A 139 -2.18 14.24 -8.60
CA ILE A 139 -2.96 13.72 -9.74
C ILE A 139 -2.18 13.92 -11.05
N LYS A 140 -1.57 15.10 -11.26
CA LYS A 140 -0.73 15.36 -12.44
C LYS A 140 0.49 14.44 -12.51
N ALA A 141 1.02 14.03 -11.36
CA ALA A 141 2.10 13.06 -11.26
C ALA A 141 1.63 11.59 -11.35
N GLY A 142 0.34 11.35 -11.63
CA GLY A 142 -0.24 10.02 -11.78
C GLY A 142 -0.40 9.25 -10.46
N LYS A 143 -0.51 9.96 -9.34
CA LYS A 143 -0.68 9.35 -8.01
C LYS A 143 -2.15 9.23 -7.65
N ASP A 144 -2.51 8.15 -6.97
CA ASP A 144 -3.80 8.07 -6.28
C ASP A 144 -3.84 9.04 -5.10
N VAL A 145 -4.98 9.69 -4.87
CA VAL A 145 -5.09 10.75 -3.86
C VAL A 145 -6.18 10.44 -2.85
N PHE A 146 -5.77 10.38 -1.58
CA PHE A 146 -6.65 10.63 -0.46
C PHE A 146 -6.46 12.07 0.01
N CYS A 147 -7.55 12.83 0.12
CA CYS A 147 -7.52 14.19 0.65
C CYS A 147 -8.49 14.32 1.83
N GLN A 148 -8.03 14.95 2.90
CA GLN A 148 -8.90 15.25 4.03
C GLN A 148 -9.98 16.28 3.67
N LYS A 149 -11.11 16.18 4.36
CA LYS A 149 -12.18 17.18 4.26
C LYS A 149 -11.76 18.50 4.94
N PRO A 150 -12.28 19.64 4.47
CA PRO A 150 -12.95 19.85 3.18
C PRO A 150 -11.93 19.86 2.01
N MET A 151 -12.31 19.41 0.82
CA MET A 151 -11.40 19.36 -0.34
C MET A 151 -10.89 20.73 -0.79
N THR A 152 -11.72 21.77 -0.66
CA THR A 152 -11.41 23.13 -1.09
C THR A 152 -12.26 24.13 -0.30
N LEU A 153 -11.85 25.39 -0.31
CA LEU A 153 -12.61 26.50 0.27
C LEU A 153 -13.72 27.02 -0.67
N THR A 154 -13.60 26.81 -1.99
CA THR A 154 -14.53 27.38 -3.00
C THR A 154 -14.75 26.46 -4.20
N ILE A 155 -15.87 26.60 -4.92
CA ILE A 155 -16.32 25.69 -6.02
C ILE A 155 -16.27 26.34 -7.43
N ARG A 156 -15.92 27.62 -7.54
CA ARG A 156 -16.21 28.48 -8.72
C ARG A 156 -15.88 27.93 -10.10
#